data_AF-A0A815VKG1-F1
#
_entry.id   AF-A0A815VKG1-F1
#
_cell.length_a   1.000
_cell.length_b   1.000
_cell.length_c   1.000
_cell.angle_alpha   90.00
_cell.angle_beta   90.00
_cell.angle_gamma   90.00
#
_symmetry.space_group_name_H-M   'P 1'
#
loop_
_entity.id
_entity.type
_entity.pdbx_description
1 polymer ?
#
loop_
_entity_poly.entity_id
_entity_poly.type
_entity_poly.pdbx_seq_one_letter_code
_entity_poly.pdbx_strand_id
1 'polypeptide(L)'
;MISYIVVIGIILLLLGRRKICNNIENKHDHAIIIGGSIAGMTSAAYLSKYFRRITIIESDDVLNEILINCTPGQLLDYRCNLRNSNSLGRSGVTENFQIHVLQGEGRKILFELFPNLENKLINEYGAYLASSKRHFRVLIGDVLLNRNLTEDLSWFCIDRFTVETVLRREFLLQFHPTQIQWITNTKVKDLIVSPSNHGSRTTRRGLFVARTICRKDNSSYGQFVAHKISTARCFLNTKPWGFFDISSDDPSVVQLQTRLSFKTTDNRIVVLAGIHEYLRYLRESFSALVNKTESKRKNSNHSTTNDLVHQVPSSSFQTAAFSNSSASVNPSNDEQQTNLKQQIALWWEKNRDQYDLGNAALTELEDYQITISDQMAVIQCCCNKRISLPKLRGRKTYQLSNFYKHLTRKGRCNAI
;
A
#
# COMPACT_ATOMS: atom_id res chain seq x y z
N MET A 1 43.92 24.98 -37.16
CA MET A 1 42.51 25.23 -37.53
C MET A 1 41.54 24.29 -36.80
N ILE A 2 41.81 22.98 -36.75
CA ILE A 2 40.95 21.98 -36.06
C ILE A 2 40.81 22.23 -34.54
N SER A 3 41.89 22.59 -33.82
CA SER A 3 41.79 22.89 -32.38
C SER A 3 40.90 24.10 -32.05
N TYR A 4 40.78 25.06 -32.96
CA TYR A 4 39.96 26.25 -32.75
C TYR A 4 38.46 25.93 -32.87
N ILE A 5 38.10 25.02 -33.77
CA ILE A 5 36.72 24.56 -33.98
C ILE A 5 36.22 23.76 -32.77
N VAL A 6 37.08 22.92 -32.17
CA VAL A 6 36.73 22.15 -30.97
C VAL A 6 36.50 23.07 -29.76
N VAL A 7 37.35 24.08 -29.56
CA VAL A 7 37.20 25.04 -28.47
C VAL A 7 35.94 25.89 -28.63
N ILE A 8 35.65 26.38 -29.84
CA ILE A 8 34.40 27.11 -30.12
C ILE A 8 33.18 26.21 -29.94
N GLY A 9 33.23 24.95 -30.35
CA GLY A 9 32.17 23.97 -30.13
C GLY A 9 31.88 23.71 -28.66
N ILE A 10 32.93 23.59 -27.83
CA ILE A 10 32.79 23.43 -26.37
C ILE A 10 32.25 24.72 -25.74
N ILE A 11 32.74 25.89 -26.14
CA ILE A 11 32.24 27.18 -25.64
C ILE A 11 30.77 27.36 -26.03
N LEU A 12 30.36 27.03 -27.26
CA LEU A 12 28.97 27.12 -27.70
C LEU A 12 28.07 26.07 -27.02
N LEU A 13 28.57 24.88 -26.70
CA LEU A 13 27.86 23.89 -25.87
C LEU A 13 27.67 24.39 -24.43
N LEU A 14 28.68 25.05 -23.87
CA LEU A 14 28.62 25.66 -22.53
C LEU A 14 27.73 26.91 -22.50
N LEU A 15 27.72 27.71 -23.57
CA LEU A 15 26.87 28.90 -23.71
C LEU A 15 25.42 28.55 -24.09
N GLY A 16 25.21 27.50 -24.88
CA GLY A 16 23.88 26.98 -25.24
C GLY A 16 23.12 26.43 -24.04
N ARG A 17 23.84 25.86 -23.06
CA ARG A 17 23.24 25.46 -21.76
C ARG A 17 22.92 26.64 -20.84
N ARG A 18 23.42 27.86 -21.11
CA ARG A 18 23.17 29.05 -20.27
C ARG A 18 21.85 29.78 -20.57
N LYS A 19 21.17 29.50 -21.69
CA LYS A 19 19.92 30.20 -22.04
C LYS A 19 18.67 29.80 -21.23
N ILE A 20 18.81 28.94 -20.21
CA ILE A 20 17.74 28.55 -19.28
C ILE A 20 17.74 29.40 -17.98
N CYS A 21 18.73 30.27 -17.74
CA CYS A 21 18.96 30.81 -16.40
C CYS A 21 18.67 32.30 -16.16
N ASN A 22 17.84 32.99 -16.96
CA ASN A 22 17.51 34.41 -16.71
C ASN A 22 16.08 34.67 -16.20
N ASN A 23 15.32 33.64 -15.83
CA ASN A 23 14.03 33.84 -15.14
C ASN A 23 14.13 33.55 -13.63
N ILE A 24 15.30 33.83 -13.02
CA ILE A 24 15.54 33.60 -11.58
C ILE A 24 14.72 34.57 -10.71
N GLU A 25 14.27 35.70 -11.24
CA GLU A 25 13.69 36.79 -10.44
C GLU A 25 12.31 36.49 -9.83
N ASN A 26 11.58 35.47 -10.31
CA ASN A 26 10.22 35.18 -9.83
C ASN A 26 10.05 33.82 -9.16
N LYS A 27 11.10 33.26 -8.53
CA LYS A 27 10.90 32.07 -7.68
C LYS A 27 10.19 32.44 -6.38
N HIS A 28 9.18 31.67 -6.02
CA HIS A 28 8.58 31.70 -4.70
C HIS A 28 9.61 31.29 -3.62
N ASP A 29 9.41 31.75 -2.39
CA ASP A 29 10.39 31.55 -1.33
C ASP A 29 10.52 30.07 -0.93
N HIS A 30 9.41 29.41 -0.60
CA HIS A 30 9.46 28.09 0.04
C HIS A 30 8.20 27.25 -0.24
N ALA A 31 8.39 25.98 -0.58
CA ALA A 31 7.32 24.97 -0.60
C ALA A 31 7.55 23.89 0.47
N ILE A 32 6.47 23.33 1.01
CA ILE A 32 6.49 22.19 1.92
C ILE A 32 5.77 21.02 1.26
N ILE A 33 6.41 19.85 1.26
CA ILE A 33 5.87 18.60 0.72
C ILE A 33 5.76 17.61 1.86
N ILE A 34 4.59 16.99 2.00
CA ILE A 34 4.32 16.01 3.06
C ILE A 34 4.32 14.62 2.41
N GLY A 35 5.35 13.85 2.72
CA GLY A 35 5.64 12.52 2.16
C GLY A 35 6.78 12.57 1.14
N GLY A 36 7.81 11.76 1.37
CA GLY A 36 8.98 11.54 0.51
C GLY A 36 8.92 10.23 -0.26
N SER A 37 7.73 9.87 -0.75
CA SER A 37 7.52 8.75 -1.67
C SER A 37 7.75 9.18 -3.12
N ILE A 38 7.47 8.30 -4.10
CA ILE A 38 7.56 8.59 -5.53
C ILE A 38 6.89 9.94 -5.87
N ALA A 39 5.61 10.09 -5.54
CA ALA A 39 4.86 11.32 -5.85
C ALA A 39 5.45 12.57 -5.18
N GLY A 40 5.92 12.44 -3.94
CA GLY A 40 6.52 13.55 -3.20
C GLY A 40 7.84 14.03 -3.82
N MET A 41 8.71 13.10 -4.20
CA MET A 41 9.97 13.41 -4.87
C MET A 41 9.74 13.96 -6.29
N THR A 42 8.82 13.38 -7.06
CA THR A 42 8.44 13.91 -8.38
C THR A 42 7.91 15.34 -8.26
N SER A 43 7.06 15.61 -7.26
CA SER A 43 6.54 16.96 -6.98
C SER A 43 7.65 17.92 -6.58
N ALA A 44 8.57 17.50 -5.71
CA ALA A 44 9.71 18.30 -5.29
C ALA A 44 10.63 18.66 -6.46
N ALA A 45 10.93 17.69 -7.32
CA ALA A 45 11.75 17.89 -8.50
C ALA A 45 11.11 18.90 -9.46
N TYR A 46 9.80 18.80 -9.68
CA TYR A 46 9.08 19.76 -10.51
C TYR A 46 9.04 21.16 -9.88
N LEU A 47 8.68 21.25 -8.59
CA LEU A 47 8.56 22.51 -7.85
C LEU A 47 9.91 23.23 -7.68
N SER A 48 11.04 22.53 -7.77
CA SER A 48 12.39 23.12 -7.68
C SER A 48 12.65 24.20 -8.75
N LYS A 49 11.90 24.15 -9.85
CA LYS A 49 11.90 25.17 -10.91
C LYS A 49 11.30 26.49 -10.43
N TYR A 50 10.32 26.45 -9.53
CA TYR A 50 9.50 27.59 -9.12
C TYR A 50 9.79 28.08 -7.70
N PHE A 51 10.39 27.25 -6.85
CA PHE A 51 10.67 27.58 -5.45
C PHE A 51 12.17 27.64 -5.17
N ARG A 52 12.60 28.63 -4.38
CA ARG A 52 14.00 28.76 -3.92
C ARG A 52 14.38 27.66 -2.95
N ARG A 53 13.45 27.28 -2.08
CA ARG A 53 13.61 26.21 -1.09
C ARG A 53 12.42 25.26 -1.11
N ILE A 54 12.66 23.99 -0.85
CA ILE A 54 11.62 22.97 -0.64
C ILE A 54 11.97 22.17 0.60
N THR A 55 10.99 21.97 1.49
CA THR A 55 11.15 21.05 2.62
C THR A 55 10.25 19.84 2.43
N ILE A 56 10.83 18.65 2.42
CA ILE A 56 10.11 17.38 2.37
C ILE A 56 10.04 16.82 3.79
N ILE A 57 8.82 16.59 4.30
CA ILE A 57 8.56 15.97 5.60
C ILE A 57 8.18 14.51 5.38
N GLU A 58 8.95 13.57 5.88
CA GLU A 58 8.69 12.13 5.75
C GLU A 58 8.63 11.46 7.14
N SER A 59 7.64 10.61 7.30
CA SER A 59 7.37 9.85 8.52
C SER A 59 8.38 8.75 8.78
N ASP A 60 8.97 8.21 7.71
CA ASP A 60 9.95 7.12 7.77
C ASP A 60 11.40 7.66 7.77
N ASP A 61 12.34 6.82 8.22
CA ASP A 61 13.78 7.09 8.14
C ASP A 61 14.33 6.81 6.74
N VAL A 62 13.85 7.56 5.74
CA VAL A 62 14.14 7.27 4.32
C VAL A 62 15.53 7.67 3.85
N LEU A 63 16.23 8.48 4.64
CA LEU A 63 17.61 8.90 4.40
C LEU A 63 18.62 8.11 5.24
N ASN A 64 18.22 6.94 5.71
CA ASN A 64 19.12 6.04 6.42
C ASN A 64 20.38 5.82 5.58
N GLU A 65 21.56 6.17 6.13
CA GLU A 65 22.83 6.13 5.40
C GLU A 65 23.09 4.78 4.75
N ILE A 66 22.63 3.70 5.39
CA ILE A 66 22.71 2.34 4.86
C ILE A 66 21.97 2.24 3.53
N LEU A 67 20.72 2.71 3.47
CA LEU A 67 19.90 2.64 2.26
C LEU A 67 20.39 3.58 1.16
N ILE A 68 21.01 4.70 1.50
CA ILE A 68 21.55 5.64 0.50
C ILE A 68 22.86 5.12 -0.09
N ASN A 69 23.72 4.50 0.72
CA ASN A 69 25.07 4.10 0.32
C ASN A 69 25.20 2.63 -0.10
N CYS A 70 24.16 1.80 0.01
CA CYS A 70 24.30 0.38 -0.32
C CYS A 70 24.47 0.13 -1.82
N THR A 71 25.25 -0.87 -2.20
CA THR A 71 25.35 -1.32 -3.60
C THR A 71 24.02 -1.94 -4.06
N PRO A 72 23.79 -2.10 -5.39
CA PRO A 72 22.61 -2.80 -5.88
C PRO A 72 22.46 -4.21 -5.30
N GLY A 73 23.56 -4.97 -5.19
CA GLY A 73 23.57 -6.29 -4.55
C GLY A 73 23.16 -6.23 -3.07
N GLN A 74 23.72 -5.28 -2.31
CA GLN A 74 23.34 -5.07 -0.91
C GLN A 74 21.87 -4.67 -0.77
N LEU A 75 21.32 -3.86 -1.68
CA LEU A 75 19.90 -3.47 -1.62
C LEU A 75 18.97 -4.68 -1.77
N LEU A 76 19.34 -5.64 -2.63
CA LEU A 76 18.62 -6.91 -2.78
C LEU A 76 18.68 -7.76 -1.50
N ASP A 77 19.85 -7.83 -0.85
CA ASP A 77 20.00 -8.53 0.43
C ASP A 77 19.20 -7.84 1.54
N TYR A 78 19.23 -6.51 1.59
CA TYR A 78 18.41 -5.71 2.50
C TYR A 78 16.92 -6.01 2.30
N ARG A 79 16.45 -6.13 1.04
CA ARG A 79 15.07 -6.48 0.72
C ARG A 79 14.64 -7.79 1.36
N CYS A 80 15.50 -8.80 1.33
CA CYS A 80 15.24 -10.12 1.92
C CYS A 80 15.13 -10.06 3.45
N ASN A 81 15.94 -9.20 4.09
CA ASN A 81 15.99 -9.05 5.54
C ASN A 81 14.88 -8.14 6.09
N LEU A 82 14.54 -7.07 5.36
CA LEU A 82 13.47 -6.10 5.69
C LEU A 82 12.10 -6.75 5.80
N ARG A 83 11.82 -7.77 4.99
CA ARG A 83 10.54 -8.50 5.04
C ARG A 83 10.27 -9.10 6.43
N ASN A 84 11.31 -9.27 7.25
CA ASN A 84 11.23 -9.85 8.59
C ASN A 84 11.58 -8.87 9.71
N SER A 85 11.92 -7.60 9.42
CA SER A 85 12.34 -6.63 10.43
C SER A 85 11.36 -5.47 10.57
N ASN A 86 11.08 -5.09 11.83
CA ASN A 86 10.29 -3.89 12.15
C ASN A 86 11.14 -2.60 12.16
N SER A 87 12.46 -2.73 11.98
CA SER A 87 13.44 -1.69 12.29
C SER A 87 13.78 -0.76 11.13
N LEU A 88 13.48 -1.12 9.89
CA LEU A 88 13.92 -0.37 8.71
C LEU A 88 12.76 -0.28 7.69
N GLY A 89 12.45 0.92 7.21
CA GLY A 89 11.38 1.17 6.24
C GLY A 89 9.96 1.26 6.82
N ARG A 90 8.96 1.48 5.95
CA ARG A 90 7.52 1.51 6.30
C ARG A 90 7.09 0.15 6.87
N SER A 91 7.37 -0.08 8.16
CA SER A 91 7.00 -1.33 8.80
C SER A 91 5.47 -1.47 8.79
N GLY A 92 5.00 -2.53 8.13
CA GLY A 92 3.59 -2.90 8.11
C GLY A 92 2.81 -2.62 6.82
N VAL A 93 3.42 -2.07 5.75
CA VAL A 93 2.74 -1.95 4.45
C VAL A 93 3.22 -3.07 3.52
N THR A 94 2.42 -4.12 3.37
CA THR A 94 2.70 -5.28 2.49
C THR A 94 2.93 -4.89 1.03
N GLU A 95 2.47 -3.70 0.62
CA GLU A 95 2.57 -3.17 -0.74
C GLU A 95 3.98 -2.73 -1.15
N ASN A 96 4.92 -2.60 -0.22
CA ASN A 96 6.29 -2.15 -0.52
C ASN A 96 7.06 -3.12 -1.43
N PHE A 97 6.79 -4.41 -1.29
CA PHE A 97 7.46 -5.47 -2.07
C PHE A 97 6.59 -6.01 -3.20
N GLN A 98 5.40 -5.43 -3.40
CA GLN A 98 4.61 -5.74 -4.59
C GLN A 98 5.36 -5.21 -5.81
N ILE A 99 5.26 -5.93 -6.92
CA ILE A 99 5.75 -5.44 -8.21
C ILE A 99 4.81 -4.30 -8.61
N HIS A 100 5.38 -3.11 -8.78
CA HIS A 100 4.67 -1.97 -9.35
C HIS A 100 4.98 -1.87 -10.83
N VAL A 101 4.00 -1.33 -11.56
CA VAL A 101 4.04 -1.20 -13.00
C VAL A 101 4.00 0.29 -13.31
N LEU A 102 5.14 0.85 -13.71
CA LEU A 102 5.24 2.25 -14.14
C LEU A 102 4.95 2.32 -15.65
N GLN A 103 3.93 3.08 -16.03
CA GLN A 103 3.36 3.09 -17.38
C GLN A 103 2.96 4.49 -17.87
N GLY A 104 2.81 4.62 -19.19
CA GLY A 104 2.26 5.81 -19.85
C GLY A 104 3.01 7.10 -19.51
N GLU A 105 2.25 8.18 -19.34
CA GLU A 105 2.80 9.52 -19.07
C GLU A 105 3.54 9.63 -17.73
N GLY A 106 3.11 8.88 -16.71
CA GLY A 106 3.80 8.88 -15.41
C GLY A 106 5.25 8.40 -15.52
N ARG A 107 5.50 7.41 -16.38
CA ARG A 107 6.87 6.95 -16.72
C ARG A 107 7.66 8.06 -17.41
N LYS A 108 7.08 8.67 -18.45
CA LYS A 108 7.75 9.71 -19.25
C LYS A 108 8.15 10.90 -18.38
N ILE A 109 7.22 11.43 -17.58
CA ILE A 109 7.46 12.56 -16.68
C ILE A 109 8.54 12.20 -15.66
N LEU A 110 8.49 11.00 -15.07
CA LEU A 110 9.48 10.59 -14.10
C LEU A 110 10.89 10.53 -14.71
N PHE A 111 11.03 9.98 -15.92
CA PHE A 111 12.34 9.88 -16.59
C PHE A 111 12.81 11.21 -17.19
N GLU A 112 11.91 12.11 -17.55
CA GLU A 112 12.28 13.49 -17.89
C GLU A 112 12.86 14.23 -16.68
N LEU A 113 12.25 14.05 -15.50
CA LEU A 113 12.72 14.69 -14.26
C LEU A 113 14.00 14.06 -13.73
N PHE A 114 14.21 12.75 -13.96
CA PHE A 114 15.37 11.98 -13.51
C PHE A 114 15.96 11.17 -14.68
N PRO A 115 16.77 11.78 -15.56
CA PRO A 115 17.21 11.17 -16.83
C PRO A 115 18.01 9.86 -16.69
N ASN A 116 18.69 9.67 -15.56
CA ASN A 116 19.49 8.47 -15.31
C ASN A 116 18.69 7.33 -14.66
N LEU A 117 17.46 7.60 -14.22
CA LEU A 117 16.67 6.66 -13.42
C LEU A 117 16.34 5.39 -14.19
N GLU A 118 15.92 5.52 -15.46
CA GLU A 118 15.55 4.38 -16.30
C GLU A 118 16.73 3.41 -16.48
N ASN A 119 17.87 3.93 -16.94
CA ASN A 119 19.08 3.14 -17.17
C ASN A 119 19.58 2.48 -15.90
N LYS A 120 19.56 3.18 -14.76
CA LYS A 120 19.95 2.61 -13.47
C LYS A 120 19.03 1.47 -13.08
N LEU A 121 17.72 1.69 -13.11
CA LEU A 121 16.76 0.67 -12.74
C LEU A 121 16.89 -0.60 -13.60
N ILE A 122 17.10 -0.47 -14.92
CA ILE A 122 17.31 -1.62 -15.83
C ILE A 122 18.65 -2.29 -15.54
N ASN A 123 19.75 -1.54 -15.64
CA ASN A 123 21.09 -2.11 -15.73
C ASN A 123 21.66 -2.52 -14.37
N GLU A 124 21.27 -1.84 -13.29
CA GLU A 124 21.82 -2.08 -11.96
C GLU A 124 20.86 -2.84 -11.04
N TYR A 125 19.55 -2.61 -11.18
CA TYR A 125 18.54 -3.16 -10.26
C TYR A 125 17.63 -4.21 -10.90
N GLY A 126 17.90 -4.60 -12.14
CA GLY A 126 17.19 -5.69 -12.83
C GLY A 126 15.71 -5.39 -13.08
N ALA A 127 15.34 -4.12 -13.24
CA ALA A 127 14.00 -3.77 -13.62
C ALA A 127 13.65 -4.33 -15.00
N TYR A 128 12.42 -4.83 -15.12
CA TYR A 128 12.00 -5.50 -16.33
C TYR A 128 11.13 -4.59 -17.19
N LEU A 129 11.56 -4.32 -18.42
CA LEU A 129 10.77 -3.61 -19.41
C LEU A 129 9.87 -4.61 -20.15
N ALA A 130 8.64 -4.76 -19.66
CA ALA A 130 7.60 -5.52 -20.33
C ALA A 130 7.01 -4.70 -21.49
N SER A 131 6.46 -5.38 -22.48
CA SER A 131 5.88 -4.81 -23.70
C SER A 131 4.73 -5.69 -24.14
N SER A 132 3.60 -5.07 -24.49
CA SER A 132 2.39 -5.75 -24.91
C SER A 132 2.62 -6.60 -26.15
N LYS A 133 3.39 -6.10 -27.11
CA LYS A 133 3.70 -6.83 -28.36
C LYS A 133 4.57 -8.07 -28.11
N ARG A 134 5.47 -8.02 -27.12
CA ARG A 134 6.43 -9.10 -26.87
C ARG A 134 5.95 -10.13 -25.84
N HIS A 135 5.27 -9.67 -24.79
CA HIS A 135 5.07 -10.46 -23.57
C HIS A 135 3.63 -10.87 -23.32
N PHE A 136 2.65 -10.22 -23.96
CA PHE A 136 1.24 -10.49 -23.70
C PHE A 136 0.61 -11.21 -24.88
N ARG A 137 0.09 -12.40 -24.59
CA ARG A 137 -0.88 -13.10 -25.43
C ARG A 137 -2.14 -13.24 -24.59
N VAL A 138 -3.11 -12.37 -24.84
CA VAL A 138 -4.40 -12.49 -24.16
C VAL A 138 -5.24 -13.46 -24.99
N LEU A 139 -5.50 -14.64 -24.42
CA LEU A 139 -6.43 -15.61 -24.97
C LEU A 139 -7.74 -15.49 -24.18
N ILE A 140 -8.85 -15.27 -24.88
CA ILE A 140 -10.20 -15.39 -24.30
C ILE A 140 -10.89 -16.53 -25.04
N GLY A 141 -11.01 -17.69 -24.37
CA GLY A 141 -11.32 -18.95 -25.04
C GLY A 141 -10.23 -19.28 -26.05
N ASP A 142 -10.63 -19.59 -27.28
CA ASP A 142 -9.73 -19.87 -28.40
C ASP A 142 -9.37 -18.62 -29.22
N VAL A 143 -9.82 -17.44 -28.79
CA VAL A 143 -9.59 -16.17 -29.50
C VAL A 143 -8.37 -15.47 -28.91
N LEU A 144 -7.31 -15.34 -29.71
CA LEU A 144 -6.18 -14.46 -29.40
C LEU A 144 -6.61 -13.01 -29.60
N LEU A 145 -6.80 -12.28 -28.51
CA LEU A 145 -7.04 -10.85 -28.56
C LEU A 145 -5.82 -10.17 -29.20
N ASN A 146 -6.13 -9.55 -30.33
CA ASN A 146 -5.27 -8.93 -31.34
C ASN A 146 -3.85 -8.52 -30.88
N ARG A 147 -2.83 -9.09 -31.54
CA ARG A 147 -1.42 -8.66 -31.46
C ARG A 147 -1.17 -7.25 -32.00
N ASN A 148 -2.07 -6.74 -32.83
CA ASN A 148 -1.91 -5.48 -33.54
C ASN A 148 -2.57 -4.32 -32.78
N LEU A 149 -2.24 -4.15 -31.49
CA LEU A 149 -2.45 -2.86 -30.85
C LEU A 149 -1.63 -1.82 -31.63
N THR A 150 -2.27 -0.69 -31.96
CA THR A 150 -1.67 0.40 -32.75
C THR A 150 -0.41 0.95 -32.09
N GLU A 151 -0.34 0.90 -30.77
CA GLU A 151 0.80 1.33 -29.96
C GLU A 151 1.31 0.17 -29.10
N ASP A 152 2.65 0.06 -28.98
CA ASP A 152 3.22 -0.89 -28.02
C ASP A 152 3.14 -0.30 -26.61
N LEU A 153 2.21 -0.82 -25.81
CA LEU A 153 2.17 -0.50 -24.39
C LEU A 153 3.38 -1.17 -23.73
N SER A 154 4.33 -0.36 -23.29
CA SER A 154 5.48 -0.83 -22.52
C SER A 154 5.34 -0.41 -21.06
N TRP A 155 5.67 -1.35 -20.18
CA TRP A 155 5.59 -1.15 -18.75
C TRP A 155 6.90 -1.50 -18.08
N PHE A 156 7.23 -0.71 -17.08
CA PHE A 156 8.43 -0.87 -16.30
C PHE A 156 8.06 -1.57 -14.99
N CYS A 157 8.46 -2.83 -14.85
CA CYS A 157 8.07 -3.71 -13.75
C CYS A 157 9.21 -3.83 -12.75
N ILE A 158 8.97 -3.38 -11.52
CA ILE A 158 9.96 -3.38 -10.43
C ILE A 158 9.23 -3.14 -9.10
N ASP A 159 9.77 -3.64 -7.99
CA ASP A 159 9.15 -3.40 -6.68
C ASP A 159 9.29 -1.93 -6.25
N ARG A 160 8.27 -1.44 -5.53
CA ARG A 160 8.19 -0.04 -5.11
C ARG A 160 9.36 0.36 -4.22
N PHE A 161 9.79 -0.52 -3.32
CA PHE A 161 10.91 -0.23 -2.42
C PHE A 161 12.18 0.09 -3.21
N THR A 162 12.49 -0.71 -4.24
CA THR A 162 13.64 -0.48 -5.10
C THR A 162 13.49 0.84 -5.88
N VAL A 163 12.35 1.10 -6.51
CA VAL A 163 12.11 2.38 -7.24
C VAL A 163 12.27 3.58 -6.32
N GLU A 164 11.63 3.57 -5.15
CA GLU A 164 11.71 4.68 -4.21
C GLU A 164 13.14 4.89 -3.71
N THR A 165 13.91 3.82 -3.47
CA THR A 165 15.29 3.93 -3.00
C THR A 165 16.21 4.51 -4.06
N VAL A 166 16.14 4.01 -5.29
CA VAL A 166 16.95 4.53 -6.41
C VAL A 166 16.55 5.97 -6.74
N LEU A 167 15.24 6.26 -6.73
CA LEU A 167 14.74 7.61 -6.93
C LEU A 167 15.24 8.59 -5.86
N ARG A 168 15.30 8.18 -4.58
CA ARG A 168 15.91 9.00 -3.51
C ARG A 168 17.38 9.30 -3.77
N ARG A 169 18.15 8.32 -4.25
CA ARG A 169 19.57 8.52 -4.61
C ARG A 169 19.71 9.52 -5.75
N GLU A 170 18.95 9.35 -6.84
CA GLU A 170 18.97 10.30 -7.95
C GLU A 170 18.56 11.70 -7.49
N PHE A 171 17.54 11.77 -6.64
CA PHE A 171 17.06 13.02 -6.09
C PHE A 171 18.14 13.76 -5.27
N LEU A 172 18.85 13.06 -4.38
CA LEU A 172 19.93 13.64 -3.59
C LEU A 172 21.15 14.04 -4.44
N LEU A 173 21.44 13.31 -5.53
CA LEU A 173 22.51 13.65 -6.47
C LEU A 173 22.17 14.88 -7.32
N GLN A 174 20.90 15.02 -7.69
CA GLN A 174 20.44 16.08 -8.60
C GLN A 174 20.22 17.43 -7.91
N PHE A 175 19.80 17.43 -6.64
CA PHE A 175 19.41 18.65 -5.93
C PHE A 175 20.34 19.00 -4.78
N HIS A 176 20.77 20.27 -4.72
CA HIS A 176 21.66 20.73 -3.66
C HIS A 176 20.95 20.76 -2.30
N PRO A 177 21.62 20.42 -1.18
CA PRO A 177 21.03 20.43 0.16
C PRO A 177 20.47 21.78 0.62
N THR A 178 20.95 22.89 0.06
CA THR A 178 20.40 24.23 0.36
C THR A 178 19.07 24.49 -0.33
N GLN A 179 18.78 23.78 -1.43
CA GLN A 179 17.52 23.90 -2.17
C GLN A 179 16.48 22.93 -1.62
N ILE A 180 16.85 21.67 -1.37
CA ILE A 180 15.93 20.67 -0.81
C ILE A 180 16.38 20.24 0.58
N GLN A 181 15.52 20.49 1.56
CA GLN A 181 15.69 20.05 2.93
C GLN A 181 14.78 18.85 3.22
N TRP A 182 15.32 17.82 3.86
CA TRP A 182 14.54 16.69 4.34
C TRP A 182 14.34 16.77 5.85
N ILE A 183 13.13 16.43 6.31
CA ILE A 183 12.78 16.22 7.71
C ILE A 183 12.21 14.80 7.79
N THR A 184 13.04 13.83 8.15
CA THR A 184 12.66 12.41 8.27
C THR A 184 12.12 12.10 9.67
N ASN A 185 11.63 10.86 9.88
CA ASN A 185 11.09 10.40 11.16
C ASN A 185 9.99 11.31 11.75
N THR A 186 9.29 12.05 10.88
CA THR A 186 8.38 13.12 11.27
C THR A 186 7.04 12.92 10.59
N LYS A 187 6.00 12.67 11.40
CA LYS A 187 4.63 12.53 10.92
C LYS A 187 3.88 13.84 11.13
N VAL A 188 3.36 14.42 10.05
CA VAL A 188 2.42 15.54 10.14
C VAL A 188 1.09 15.02 10.69
N LYS A 189 0.61 15.62 11.78
CA LYS A 189 -0.65 15.25 12.45
C LYS A 189 -1.83 16.07 11.94
N ASP A 190 -1.62 17.36 11.72
CA ASP A 190 -2.66 18.30 11.33
C ASP A 190 -2.07 19.50 10.58
N LEU A 191 -2.90 20.20 9.81
CA LEU A 191 -2.58 21.41 9.07
C LEU A 191 -3.48 22.55 9.54
N ILE A 192 -2.91 23.52 10.25
CA ILE A 192 -3.62 24.71 10.66
C ILE A 192 -3.44 25.77 9.58
N VAL A 193 -4.53 26.13 8.91
CA VAL A 193 -4.56 27.24 7.98
C VAL A 193 -5.06 28.46 8.75
N SER A 194 -4.18 29.45 8.95
CA SER A 194 -4.64 30.72 9.52
C SER A 194 -5.64 31.35 8.55
N PRO A 195 -6.87 31.66 8.97
CA PRO A 195 -7.80 32.45 8.19
C PRO A 195 -7.24 33.86 8.14
N SER A 196 -6.33 34.07 7.21
CA SER A 196 -5.77 35.35 6.85
C SER A 196 -6.86 36.43 6.82
N ASN A 197 -6.60 37.51 7.55
CA ASN A 197 -7.48 38.67 7.70
C ASN A 197 -8.05 39.08 6.34
N HIS A 198 -9.37 39.00 6.18
CA HIS A 198 -10.12 39.28 4.95
C HIS A 198 -10.11 40.76 4.50
N GLY A 199 -9.22 41.60 5.03
CA GLY A 199 -9.24 43.05 4.80
C GLY A 199 -8.28 43.61 3.75
N SER A 200 -7.29 42.85 3.27
CA SER A 200 -6.30 43.36 2.31
C SER A 200 -6.23 42.47 1.07
N ARG A 201 -6.52 43.07 -0.09
CA ARG A 201 -6.58 42.45 -1.42
C ARG A 201 -5.21 42.04 -1.98
N THR A 202 -4.12 42.16 -1.21
CA THR A 202 -2.79 41.74 -1.67
C THR A 202 -2.47 40.31 -1.24
N THR A 203 -2.64 39.42 -2.22
CA THR A 203 -2.16 38.04 -2.34
C THR A 203 -0.87 37.71 -1.57
N ARG A 204 -0.98 37.25 -0.32
CA ARG A 204 -0.05 36.27 0.30
C ARG A 204 -0.79 35.43 1.35
N ARG A 205 -1.12 34.17 1.01
CA ARG A 205 -1.69 33.16 1.91
C ARG A 205 -1.14 31.79 1.46
N GLY A 206 -0.59 30.91 2.29
CA GLY A 206 -0.59 30.87 3.75
C GLY A 206 0.67 30.20 4.32
N LEU A 207 0.97 30.59 5.56
CA LEU A 207 1.94 29.93 6.42
C LEU A 207 1.25 28.68 7.01
N PHE A 208 1.71 27.49 6.61
CA PHE A 208 1.29 26.24 7.24
C PHE A 208 2.23 25.97 8.41
N VAL A 209 1.72 26.09 9.65
CA VAL A 209 2.45 25.65 10.83
C VAL A 209 2.09 24.19 11.06
N ALA A 210 2.98 23.27 10.62
CA ALA A 210 2.87 21.88 11.01
C ALA A 210 3.23 21.79 12.50
N ARG A 211 2.26 21.41 13.35
CA ARG A 211 2.53 21.18 14.78
C ARG A 211 3.25 19.83 14.91
N THR A 212 4.57 19.86 15.01
CA THR A 212 5.38 18.67 15.29
C THR A 212 5.24 18.32 16.77
N ILE A 213 4.45 17.29 17.08
CA ILE A 213 4.41 16.68 18.42
C ILE A 213 4.83 15.22 18.26
N CYS A 214 5.87 14.86 19.02
CA CYS A 214 6.62 13.60 19.11
C CYS A 214 5.88 12.26 18.90
N ARG A 215 6.74 11.25 18.66
CA ARG A 215 6.67 9.77 18.77
C ARG A 215 5.27 9.13 18.89
N LYS A 216 5.08 8.09 18.07
CA LYS A 216 3.87 7.26 17.92
C LYS A 216 3.16 6.97 19.25
N ASP A 217 1.96 7.54 19.41
CA ASP A 217 0.87 6.94 20.19
C ASP A 217 -0.37 6.81 19.28
N ASN A 218 -1.04 5.67 19.39
CA ASN A 218 -2.10 5.23 18.46
C ASN A 218 -3.49 5.39 19.08
N SER A 219 -4.32 6.31 18.58
CA SER A 219 -5.79 6.16 18.64
C SER A 219 -6.51 7.03 17.61
N SER A 220 -7.33 6.42 16.75
CA SER A 220 -8.66 6.85 16.24
C SER A 220 -9.03 6.18 14.91
N TYR A 221 -10.03 5.29 14.93
CA TYR A 221 -10.47 4.44 13.79
C TYR A 221 -11.93 4.69 13.35
N GLY A 222 -12.64 5.65 13.97
CA GLY A 222 -14.09 5.78 13.81
C GLY A 222 -14.58 6.34 12.47
N GLN A 223 -13.80 7.20 11.78
CA GLN A 223 -14.29 7.95 10.62
C GLN A 223 -14.21 7.20 9.28
N PHE A 224 -13.47 6.10 9.20
CA PHE A 224 -13.19 5.40 7.93
C PHE A 224 -14.37 4.53 7.42
N VAL A 225 -15.25 4.08 8.31
CA VAL A 225 -16.33 3.14 7.99
C VAL A 225 -17.53 3.82 7.31
N ALA A 226 -17.84 5.06 7.68
CA ALA A 226 -18.98 5.80 7.12
C ALA A 226 -18.81 6.15 5.63
N HIS A 227 -17.57 6.46 5.21
CA HIS A 227 -17.27 6.85 3.83
C HIS A 227 -17.45 5.70 2.83
N LYS A 228 -17.04 4.48 3.19
CA LYS A 228 -17.17 3.29 2.31
C LYS A 228 -18.63 2.91 2.01
N ILE A 229 -19.54 3.15 2.96
CA ILE A 229 -20.97 2.83 2.81
C ILE A 229 -21.65 3.80 1.81
N SER A 230 -21.27 5.08 1.83
CA SER A 230 -21.80 6.09 0.91
C SER A 230 -21.44 5.81 -0.55
N THR A 231 -20.16 5.49 -0.81
CA THR A 231 -19.66 5.16 -2.15
C THR A 231 -20.32 3.90 -2.72
N ALA A 232 -20.53 2.87 -1.90
CA ALA A 232 -21.18 1.63 -2.32
C ALA A 232 -22.65 1.85 -2.72
N ARG A 233 -23.40 2.70 -1.99
CA ARG A 233 -24.79 3.03 -2.37
C ARG A 233 -24.88 3.75 -3.71
N CYS A 234 -23.97 4.68 -3.97
CA CYS A 234 -23.93 5.41 -5.23
C CYS A 234 -23.71 4.45 -6.42
N PHE A 235 -22.86 3.44 -6.24
CA PHE A 235 -22.59 2.41 -7.24
C PHE A 235 -23.82 1.50 -7.51
N LEU A 236 -24.56 1.11 -6.47
CA LEU A 236 -25.67 0.15 -6.57
C LEU A 236 -26.97 0.72 -7.16
N ASN A 237 -27.17 2.04 -7.09
CA ASN A 237 -28.39 2.72 -7.55
C ASN A 237 -28.39 3.06 -9.05
N THR A 238 -27.37 2.65 -9.81
CA THR A 238 -27.35 2.81 -11.27
C THR A 238 -28.29 1.78 -11.94
N LYS A 239 -29.15 2.24 -12.86
CA LYS A 239 -30.14 1.42 -13.60
C LYS A 239 -29.48 0.27 -14.39
N PRO A 240 -30.21 -0.81 -14.73
CA PRO A 240 -29.65 -1.95 -15.46
C PRO A 240 -29.02 -1.52 -16.80
N TRP A 241 -27.85 -2.09 -17.09
CA TRP A 241 -26.91 -1.66 -18.12
C TRP A 241 -27.27 -2.21 -19.52
N GLY A 242 -28.54 -2.06 -19.89
CA GLY A 242 -29.04 -2.40 -21.22
C GLY A 242 -29.23 -1.13 -22.03
N PHE A 243 -28.19 -0.75 -22.78
CA PHE A 243 -28.11 0.42 -23.66
C PHE A 243 -28.18 1.78 -22.93
N PHE A 244 -27.08 2.54 -23.02
CA PHE A 244 -27.09 3.96 -22.65
C PHE A 244 -27.71 4.75 -23.81
N ASP A 245 -28.74 5.54 -23.51
CA ASP A 245 -29.02 6.73 -24.30
C ASP A 245 -27.95 7.77 -23.98
N ILE A 246 -27.31 8.33 -25.01
CA ILE A 246 -26.00 8.99 -24.95
C ILE A 246 -26.11 10.45 -24.50
N SER A 247 -27.32 10.97 -24.28
CA SER A 247 -27.56 12.38 -23.92
C SER A 247 -27.49 12.68 -22.42
N SER A 248 -26.86 11.84 -21.61
CA SER A 248 -26.77 12.08 -20.16
C SER A 248 -25.62 13.02 -19.82
N ASP A 249 -25.94 14.27 -19.46
CA ASP A 249 -24.98 15.28 -18.96
C ASP A 249 -24.48 15.01 -17.53
N ASP A 250 -24.76 13.83 -16.96
CA ASP A 250 -24.32 13.46 -15.61
C ASP A 250 -22.77 13.32 -15.53
N PRO A 251 -22.08 14.13 -14.69
CA PRO A 251 -20.61 14.13 -14.60
C PRO A 251 -20.00 12.79 -14.16
N SER A 252 -20.74 11.98 -13.40
CA SER A 252 -20.29 10.66 -12.92
C SER A 252 -20.32 9.64 -14.06
N VAL A 253 -21.30 9.76 -14.95
CA VAL A 253 -21.42 8.93 -16.16
C VAL A 253 -20.29 9.25 -17.14
N VAL A 254 -19.95 10.54 -17.33
CA VAL A 254 -18.82 10.98 -18.16
C VAL A 254 -17.46 10.47 -17.63
N GLN A 255 -17.27 10.45 -16.30
CA GLN A 255 -16.07 9.88 -15.69
C GLN A 255 -15.95 8.35 -15.84
N LEU A 256 -17.07 7.64 -15.83
CA LEU A 256 -17.09 6.19 -16.05
C LEU A 256 -16.87 5.84 -17.53
N GLN A 257 -17.43 6.62 -18.46
CA GLN A 257 -17.25 6.50 -19.91
C GLN A 257 -15.76 6.52 -20.29
N THR A 258 -14.99 7.47 -19.74
CA THR A 258 -13.56 7.62 -20.01
C THR A 258 -12.69 6.50 -19.45
N ARG A 259 -13.21 5.68 -18.52
CA ARG A 259 -12.42 4.66 -17.81
C ARG A 259 -12.72 3.22 -18.22
N LEU A 260 -13.90 2.94 -18.77
CA LEU A 260 -14.38 1.57 -18.98
C LEU A 260 -14.63 1.23 -20.45
N SER A 261 -14.27 2.12 -21.38
CA SER A 261 -14.54 1.91 -22.79
C SER A 261 -13.50 2.52 -23.72
N PHE A 262 -13.39 1.95 -24.92
CA PHE A 262 -12.68 2.57 -26.03
C PHE A 262 -13.71 3.17 -27.00
N LYS A 263 -13.50 4.44 -27.35
CA LYS A 263 -14.31 5.16 -28.34
C LYS A 263 -13.86 4.73 -29.73
N THR A 264 -14.75 4.15 -30.53
CA THR A 264 -14.49 3.88 -31.95
C THR A 264 -14.67 5.16 -32.76
N THR A 265 -14.13 5.18 -33.99
CA THR A 265 -14.17 6.35 -34.89
C THR A 265 -15.58 6.78 -35.30
N ASP A 266 -16.59 5.93 -35.05
CA ASP A 266 -18.01 6.16 -35.33
C ASP A 266 -18.84 6.42 -34.07
N ASN A 267 -18.23 6.92 -32.99
CA ASN A 267 -18.90 7.25 -31.72
C ASN A 267 -19.58 6.06 -31.00
N ARG A 268 -19.25 4.80 -31.35
CA ARG A 268 -19.71 3.64 -30.58
C ARG A 268 -18.75 3.34 -29.43
N ILE A 269 -19.32 2.79 -28.36
CA ILE A 269 -18.61 2.39 -27.14
C ILE A 269 -18.60 0.86 -27.10
N VAL A 270 -17.41 0.25 -27.21
CA VAL A 270 -17.27 -1.20 -27.07
C VAL A 270 -16.87 -1.53 -25.64
N VAL A 271 -17.77 -2.18 -24.89
CA VAL A 271 -17.47 -2.76 -23.57
C VAL A 271 -17.04 -4.20 -23.78
N LEU A 272 -15.82 -4.56 -23.35
CA LEU A 272 -15.30 -5.92 -23.49
C LEU A 272 -16.22 -6.90 -22.74
N ALA A 273 -16.57 -8.04 -23.36
CA ALA A 273 -17.51 -9.02 -22.82
C ALA A 273 -17.18 -9.49 -21.39
N GLY A 274 -15.88 -9.56 -21.03
CA GLY A 274 -15.44 -9.91 -19.67
C GLY A 274 -15.62 -8.81 -18.61
N ILE A 275 -15.74 -7.53 -19.00
CA ILE A 275 -15.97 -6.42 -18.07
C ILE A 275 -17.40 -6.46 -17.56
N HIS A 276 -18.36 -6.89 -18.38
CA HIS A 276 -19.77 -6.98 -17.97
C HIS A 276 -19.98 -7.99 -16.84
N GLU A 277 -19.37 -9.18 -16.94
CA GLU A 277 -19.38 -10.18 -15.87
C GLU A 277 -18.68 -9.69 -14.59
N TYR A 278 -17.54 -9.01 -14.73
CA TYR A 278 -16.82 -8.49 -13.59
C TYR A 278 -17.59 -7.38 -12.86
N LEU A 279 -18.23 -6.47 -13.60
CA LEU A 279 -19.08 -5.42 -13.03
C LEU A 279 -20.31 -6.00 -12.34
N ARG A 280 -20.93 -7.05 -12.92
CA ARG A 280 -22.03 -7.78 -12.28
C ARG A 280 -21.58 -8.41 -10.96
N TYR A 281 -20.46 -9.13 -10.98
CA TYR A 281 -19.87 -9.74 -9.78
C TYR A 281 -19.58 -8.71 -8.68
N LEU A 282 -19.01 -7.55 -9.03
CA LEU A 282 -18.76 -6.47 -8.08
C LEU A 282 -20.07 -5.95 -7.48
N ARG A 283 -21.09 -5.70 -8.30
CA ARG A 283 -22.41 -5.25 -7.84
C ARG A 283 -23.04 -6.22 -6.85
N GLU A 284 -23.01 -7.51 -7.16
CA GLU A 284 -23.54 -8.57 -6.30
C GLU A 284 -22.77 -8.65 -4.98
N SER A 285 -21.44 -8.61 -5.03
CA SER A 285 -20.55 -8.62 -3.86
C SER A 285 -20.80 -7.42 -2.93
N PHE A 286 -20.96 -6.21 -3.50
CA PHE A 286 -21.27 -5.00 -2.73
C PHE A 286 -22.67 -5.05 -2.14
N SER A 287 -23.67 -5.53 -2.88
CA SER A 287 -25.04 -5.70 -2.40
C SER A 287 -25.09 -6.64 -1.20
N ALA A 288 -24.38 -7.78 -1.28
CA ALA A 288 -24.27 -8.73 -0.17
C ALA A 288 -23.62 -8.10 1.08
N LEU A 289 -22.60 -7.26 0.91
CA LEU A 289 -21.93 -6.57 2.01
C LEU A 289 -22.82 -5.53 2.69
N VAL A 290 -23.56 -4.73 1.91
CA VAL A 290 -24.51 -3.73 2.42
C VAL A 290 -25.62 -4.45 3.20
N ASN A 291 -26.23 -5.48 2.62
CA ASN A 291 -27.29 -6.25 3.28
C ASN A 291 -26.82 -6.89 4.59
N LYS A 292 -25.62 -7.50 4.60
CA LYS A 292 -25.03 -8.08 5.82
C LYS A 292 -24.81 -7.05 6.93
N THR A 293 -24.47 -5.82 6.56
CA THR A 293 -24.23 -4.72 7.50
C THR A 293 -25.55 -4.15 8.04
N GLU A 294 -26.57 -4.04 7.20
CA GLU A 294 -27.90 -3.59 7.61
C GLU A 294 -28.60 -4.61 8.51
N SER A 295 -28.48 -5.91 8.24
CA SER A 295 -29.01 -6.96 9.13
C SER A 295 -28.38 -6.90 10.52
N LYS A 296 -27.07 -6.62 10.61
CA LYS A 296 -26.39 -6.42 11.91
C LYS A 296 -26.92 -5.19 12.65
N ARG A 297 -27.23 -4.10 11.93
CA ARG A 297 -27.75 -2.86 12.51
C ARG A 297 -29.21 -2.97 12.95
N LYS A 298 -30.03 -3.72 12.21
CA LYS A 298 -31.41 -4.03 12.62
C LYS A 298 -31.43 -4.91 13.88
N ASN A 299 -30.53 -5.89 13.95
CA ASN A 299 -30.41 -6.74 15.14
C ASN A 299 -29.88 -6.00 16.37
N SER A 300 -29.06 -4.95 16.22
CA SER A 300 -28.61 -4.13 17.36
C SER A 300 -29.67 -3.17 17.88
N ASN A 301 -30.65 -2.78 17.05
CA ASN A 301 -31.65 -1.78 17.41
C ASN A 301 -32.93 -2.37 18.03
N HIS A 302 -33.11 -3.69 18.02
CA HIS A 302 -34.28 -4.34 18.62
C HIS A 302 -34.14 -4.69 20.11
N SER A 303 -33.07 -4.27 20.79
CA SER A 303 -32.89 -4.53 22.23
C SER A 303 -33.16 -3.32 23.15
N THR A 304 -33.74 -2.23 22.65
CA THR A 304 -34.01 -1.03 23.46
C THR A 304 -35.30 -0.36 23.01
N THR A 305 -36.44 -0.80 23.55
CA THR A 305 -37.66 0.02 23.74
C THR A 305 -38.72 -0.83 24.45
N ASN A 306 -38.87 -0.61 25.76
CA ASN A 306 -40.14 -0.52 26.48
C ASN A 306 -39.83 -0.36 27.97
N ASP A 307 -40.12 0.81 28.53
CA ASP A 307 -40.55 0.99 29.93
C ASP A 307 -41.10 2.40 30.15
N LEU A 308 -42.09 2.49 31.05
CA LEU A 308 -42.93 3.62 31.54
C LEU A 308 -44.36 3.65 30.91
N VAL A 309 -45.51 3.61 31.61
CA VAL A 309 -45.92 3.74 33.04
C VAL A 309 -47.40 3.26 33.20
N HIS A 310 -47.73 2.44 34.22
CA HIS A 310 -48.85 2.55 35.22
C HIS A 310 -49.28 1.19 35.88
N GLN A 311 -49.07 1.12 37.21
CA GLN A 311 -49.80 0.49 38.36
C GLN A 311 -51.08 -0.36 38.08
N VAL A 312 -51.48 -1.45 38.78
CA VAL A 312 -51.38 -2.00 40.18
C VAL A 312 -51.51 -3.58 40.14
N PRO A 313 -51.72 -4.38 41.22
CA PRO A 313 -50.80 -5.43 41.67
C PRO A 313 -51.29 -6.89 41.46
N SER A 314 -50.39 -7.86 41.65
CA SER A 314 -50.57 -9.16 42.35
C SER A 314 -49.93 -10.38 41.65
N SER A 315 -49.47 -11.30 42.49
CA SER A 315 -48.94 -12.65 42.23
C SER A 315 -47.50 -12.81 41.70
N SER A 316 -46.60 -12.97 42.68
CA SER A 316 -45.55 -13.99 42.75
C SER A 316 -45.29 -14.85 41.50
N PHE A 317 -44.19 -14.57 40.80
CA PHE A 317 -43.40 -15.57 40.09
C PHE A 317 -41.90 -15.24 40.24
N GLN A 318 -41.16 -16.18 40.84
CA GLN A 318 -39.70 -16.15 40.87
C GLN A 318 -39.19 -16.57 39.48
N THR A 319 -38.58 -15.64 38.76
CA THR A 319 -37.73 -15.96 37.60
C THR A 319 -36.33 -15.43 37.87
N ALA A 320 -35.39 -16.36 37.96
CA ALA A 320 -33.96 -16.10 38.10
C ALA A 320 -33.44 -15.26 36.93
N ALA A 321 -32.84 -14.12 37.25
CA ALA A 321 -32.13 -13.28 36.29
C ALA A 321 -30.82 -13.97 35.89
N PHE A 322 -30.74 -14.45 34.65
CA PHE A 322 -29.49 -14.82 34.01
C PHE A 322 -28.72 -13.55 33.62
N SER A 323 -27.75 -13.17 34.45
CA SER A 323 -26.75 -12.17 34.12
C SER A 323 -25.77 -12.72 33.07
N ASN A 324 -25.97 -12.39 31.81
CA ASN A 324 -25.00 -12.62 30.73
C ASN A 324 -23.84 -11.61 30.81
N SER A 325 -23.00 -11.75 31.83
CA SER A 325 -21.68 -11.13 31.88
C SER A 325 -20.63 -12.20 31.54
N SER A 326 -20.54 -12.59 30.27
CA SER A 326 -19.44 -13.43 29.79
C SER A 326 -18.18 -12.56 29.66
N ALA A 327 -17.58 -12.20 30.81
CA ALA A 327 -16.22 -11.72 30.85
C ALA A 327 -15.37 -12.76 30.12
N SER A 328 -14.74 -12.36 29.01
CA SER A 328 -13.86 -13.22 28.23
C SER A 328 -12.66 -13.59 29.09
N VAL A 329 -12.77 -14.69 29.84
CA VAL A 329 -11.63 -15.29 30.53
C VAL A 329 -10.59 -15.61 29.47
N ASN A 330 -9.39 -15.02 29.64
CA ASN A 330 -8.26 -15.36 28.79
C ASN A 330 -7.87 -16.81 29.10
N PRO A 331 -7.70 -17.66 28.06
CA PRO A 331 -7.31 -19.04 28.27
C PRO A 331 -5.98 -19.09 29.03
N SER A 332 -5.83 -20.05 29.94
CA SER A 332 -4.57 -20.24 30.69
C SER A 332 -3.41 -20.54 29.73
N ASN A 333 -2.16 -20.38 30.19
CA ASN A 333 -1.00 -20.71 29.36
C ASN A 333 -1.02 -22.18 28.91
N ASP A 334 -1.48 -23.11 29.76
CA ASP A 334 -1.61 -24.53 29.43
C ASP A 334 -2.67 -24.80 28.37
N GLU A 335 -3.80 -24.08 28.42
CA GLU A 335 -4.86 -24.17 27.40
C GLU A 335 -4.36 -23.62 26.06
N GLN A 336 -3.62 -22.50 26.08
CA GLN A 336 -3.00 -21.93 24.88
C GLN A 336 -1.94 -22.86 24.29
N GLN A 337 -1.14 -23.53 25.12
CA GLN A 337 -0.14 -24.50 24.68
C GLN A 337 -0.81 -25.72 24.06
N THR A 338 -1.85 -26.26 24.69
CA THR A 338 -2.65 -27.36 24.14
C THR A 338 -3.25 -27.00 22.79
N ASN A 339 -3.81 -25.79 22.64
CA ASN A 339 -4.37 -25.31 21.38
C ASN A 339 -3.30 -25.22 20.28
N LEU A 340 -2.11 -24.71 20.61
CA LEU A 340 -0.98 -24.66 19.67
C LEU A 340 -0.55 -26.05 19.21
N LYS A 341 -0.43 -27.02 20.12
CA LYS A 341 -0.08 -28.40 19.77
C LYS A 341 -1.10 -29.02 18.81
N GLN A 342 -2.39 -28.82 19.07
CA GLN A 342 -3.46 -29.30 18.20
C GLN A 342 -3.39 -28.65 16.80
N GLN A 343 -3.13 -27.34 16.72
CA GLN A 343 -2.98 -26.65 15.42
C GLN A 343 -1.75 -27.13 14.64
N ILE A 344 -0.65 -27.48 15.33
CA ILE A 344 0.54 -28.05 14.68
C ILE A 344 0.23 -29.44 14.15
N ALA A 345 -0.38 -30.31 14.96
CA ALA A 345 -0.74 -31.68 14.56
C ALA A 345 -1.71 -31.69 13.37
N LEU A 346 -2.78 -30.89 13.43
CA LEU A 346 -3.76 -30.77 12.33
C LEU A 346 -3.12 -30.24 11.04
N TRP A 347 -2.20 -29.28 11.15
CA TRP A 347 -1.49 -28.77 9.97
C TRP A 347 -0.57 -29.85 9.38
N TRP A 348 0.17 -30.57 10.23
CA TRP A 348 1.05 -31.65 9.78
C TRP A 348 0.27 -32.72 9.02
N GLU A 349 -0.80 -33.24 9.60
CA GLU A 349 -1.65 -34.27 8.99
C GLU A 349 -2.20 -33.82 7.64
N LYS A 350 -2.68 -32.57 7.55
CA LYS A 350 -3.26 -32.03 6.32
C LYS A 350 -2.24 -31.79 5.20
N ASN A 351 -0.97 -31.59 5.53
CA ASN A 351 0.04 -31.15 4.57
C ASN A 351 1.19 -32.17 4.36
N ARG A 352 1.12 -33.35 5.01
CA ARG A 352 2.16 -34.38 4.93
C ARG A 352 2.50 -34.79 3.50
N ASP A 353 1.48 -35.09 2.68
CA ASP A 353 1.68 -35.57 1.31
C ASP A 353 2.14 -34.45 0.38
N GLN A 354 1.66 -33.23 0.62
CA GLN A 354 2.00 -32.07 -0.20
C GLN A 354 3.47 -31.67 -0.06
N TYR A 355 4.07 -31.84 1.12
CA TYR A 355 5.43 -31.40 1.41
C TYR A 355 6.41 -32.55 1.65
N ASP A 356 6.01 -33.80 1.44
CA ASP A 356 6.86 -34.98 1.60
C ASP A 356 7.43 -35.06 3.03
N LEU A 357 6.57 -34.85 4.04
CA LEU A 357 6.97 -34.72 5.46
C LEU A 357 7.20 -36.07 6.17
N GLY A 358 7.18 -37.17 5.43
CA GLY A 358 7.25 -38.53 5.99
C GLY A 358 5.99 -38.96 6.75
N ASN A 359 6.05 -40.17 7.32
CA ASN A 359 4.94 -40.78 8.06
C ASN A 359 4.98 -40.52 9.57
N ALA A 360 6.10 -40.01 10.09
CA ALA A 360 6.23 -39.70 11.50
C ALA A 360 5.33 -38.51 11.88
N ALA A 361 4.68 -38.58 13.03
CA ALA A 361 4.01 -37.42 13.61
C ALA A 361 5.05 -36.57 14.35
N LEU A 362 4.87 -35.25 14.35
CA LEU A 362 5.72 -34.38 15.17
C LEU A 362 5.45 -34.60 16.66
N THR A 363 6.45 -35.01 17.42
CA THR A 363 6.39 -35.21 18.86
C THR A 363 6.99 -33.99 19.59
N GLU A 364 6.26 -33.46 20.59
CA GLU A 364 6.82 -32.41 21.45
C GLU A 364 7.97 -32.97 22.30
N LEU A 365 9.00 -32.16 22.55
CA LEU A 365 10.29 -32.49 23.18
C LEU A 365 11.28 -33.23 22.26
N GLU A 366 10.81 -33.98 21.27
CA GLU A 366 11.68 -34.60 20.26
C GLU A 366 11.90 -33.66 19.08
N ASP A 367 10.82 -33.19 18.45
CA ASP A 367 10.88 -32.38 17.23
C ASP A 367 10.78 -30.88 17.51
N TYR A 368 10.06 -30.52 18.57
CA TYR A 368 9.87 -29.12 18.95
C TYR A 368 9.50 -28.94 20.44
N GLN A 369 9.80 -27.76 20.98
CA GLN A 369 9.36 -27.34 22.31
C GLN A 369 8.64 -25.99 22.23
N ILE A 370 7.49 -25.85 22.91
CA ILE A 370 6.73 -24.60 22.98
C ILE A 370 6.98 -23.91 24.32
N THR A 371 7.24 -22.61 24.30
CA THR A 371 7.25 -21.75 25.49
C THR A 371 6.31 -20.57 25.26
N ILE A 372 5.38 -20.34 26.19
CA ILE A 372 4.39 -19.25 26.10
C ILE A 372 4.69 -18.19 27.17
N SER A 373 4.65 -16.93 26.76
CA SER A 373 4.58 -15.77 27.64
C SER A 373 3.35 -14.92 27.32
N ASP A 374 3.05 -13.94 28.18
CA ASP A 374 1.86 -13.08 28.07
C ASP A 374 1.69 -12.40 26.69
N GLN A 375 2.81 -12.14 26.00
CA GLN A 375 2.81 -11.41 24.73
C GLN A 375 3.20 -12.25 23.52
N MET A 376 3.82 -13.41 23.70
CA MET A 376 4.43 -14.16 22.59
C MET A 376 4.55 -15.65 22.92
N ALA A 377 4.39 -16.51 21.92
CA ALA A 377 4.80 -17.90 22.01
C ALA A 377 6.08 -18.11 21.20
N VAL A 378 6.96 -18.99 21.65
CA VAL A 378 8.19 -19.35 20.96
C VAL A 378 8.20 -20.86 20.76
N ILE A 379 8.47 -21.30 19.53
CA ILE A 379 8.76 -22.71 19.23
C ILE A 379 10.26 -22.86 19.00
N GLN A 380 10.88 -23.82 19.67
CA GLN A 380 12.25 -24.26 19.39
C GLN A 380 12.20 -25.57 18.59
N CYS A 381 12.64 -25.60 17.32
CA CYS A 381 12.77 -26.85 16.51
C CYS A 381 13.95 -27.68 17.05
N CYS A 382 13.96 -28.99 16.78
CA CYS A 382 15.08 -29.88 17.10
C CYS A 382 16.41 -29.45 16.45
N CYS A 383 16.38 -28.65 15.37
CA CYS A 383 17.58 -28.00 14.82
C CYS A 383 18.04 -26.75 15.58
N ASN A 384 17.57 -26.55 16.82
CA ASN A 384 17.84 -25.41 17.70
C ASN A 384 17.35 -24.05 17.20
N LYS A 385 16.57 -24.00 16.11
CA LYS A 385 16.01 -22.74 15.62
C LYS A 385 14.83 -22.30 16.48
N ARG A 386 14.91 -21.08 17.03
CA ARG A 386 13.84 -20.42 17.77
C ARG A 386 12.95 -19.60 16.83
N ILE A 387 11.65 -19.82 16.90
CA ILE A 387 10.64 -19.23 16.01
C ILE A 387 9.58 -18.55 16.85
N SER A 388 9.57 -17.22 16.81
CA SER A 388 8.58 -16.41 17.49
C SER A 388 7.23 -16.44 16.77
N LEU A 389 6.17 -16.68 17.53
CA LEU A 389 4.80 -16.67 17.11
C LEU A 389 4.11 -15.44 17.71
N PRO A 390 3.87 -14.38 16.93
CA PRO A 390 3.12 -13.23 17.44
C PRO A 390 1.66 -13.61 17.66
N LYS A 391 1.08 -13.09 18.75
CA LYS A 391 -0.37 -13.19 19.02
C LYS A 391 -1.13 -12.32 18.01
N LEU A 392 -2.12 -12.89 17.34
CA LEU A 392 -2.94 -12.14 16.39
C LEU A 392 -3.82 -11.14 17.16
N ARG A 393 -3.76 -9.85 16.80
CA ARG A 393 -4.58 -8.81 17.44
C ARG A 393 -6.07 -9.18 17.40
N GLY A 394 -6.70 -9.20 18.57
CA GLY A 394 -8.12 -9.52 18.71
C GLY A 394 -8.46 -11.01 18.55
N ARG A 395 -7.47 -11.91 18.49
CA ARG A 395 -7.69 -13.36 18.48
C ARG A 395 -6.94 -14.04 19.62
N LYS A 396 -7.49 -15.16 20.08
CA LYS A 396 -6.88 -16.03 21.11
C LYS A 396 -5.82 -16.98 20.52
N THR A 397 -5.38 -16.76 19.27
CA THR A 397 -4.49 -17.67 18.54
C THR A 397 -3.19 -16.99 18.11
N TYR A 398 -2.14 -17.80 18.01
CA TYR A 398 -0.81 -17.38 17.54
C TYR A 398 -0.64 -17.67 16.05
N GLN A 399 0.21 -16.89 15.37
CA GLN A 399 0.48 -17.08 13.95
C GLN A 399 1.57 -18.14 13.70
N LEU A 400 1.18 -19.34 13.27
CA LEU A 400 2.09 -20.47 13.01
C LEU A 400 2.80 -20.46 11.64
N SER A 401 2.51 -19.48 10.77
CA SER A 401 3.03 -19.48 9.39
C SER A 401 4.57 -19.50 9.29
N ASN A 402 5.28 -18.95 10.28
CA ASN A 402 6.74 -18.96 10.30
C ASN A 402 7.30 -20.33 10.68
N PHE A 403 6.59 -21.07 11.55
CA PHE A 403 6.95 -22.43 11.91
C PHE A 403 6.72 -23.39 10.74
N TYR A 404 5.57 -23.30 10.08
CA TYR A 404 5.29 -24.11 8.88
C TYR A 404 6.30 -23.89 7.76
N LYS A 405 6.64 -22.61 7.46
CA LYS A 405 7.70 -22.28 6.49
C LYS A 405 9.07 -22.84 6.87
N HIS A 406 9.33 -23.02 8.17
CA HIS A 406 10.57 -23.60 8.63
C HIS A 406 10.61 -25.10 8.33
N LEU A 407 9.51 -25.82 8.61
CA LEU A 407 9.35 -27.24 8.30
C LEU A 407 9.47 -27.51 6.80
N THR A 408 8.80 -26.73 5.94
CA THR A 408 8.79 -26.99 4.49
C THR A 408 10.10 -26.69 3.76
N ARG A 409 11.11 -26.08 4.42
CA ARG A 409 12.40 -25.79 3.79
C ARG A 409 13.28 -27.04 3.86
N LYS A 410 13.25 -27.86 2.81
CA LYS A 410 14.05 -29.09 2.65
C LYS A 410 15.48 -28.92 3.17
N GLY A 411 15.91 -29.84 4.03
CA GLY A 411 17.31 -30.03 4.44
C GLY A 411 17.81 -29.20 5.62
N ARG A 412 16.95 -28.70 6.52
CA ARG A 412 17.41 -27.89 7.68
C ARG A 412 16.85 -28.25 9.06
N CYS A 413 15.82 -29.09 9.18
CA CYS A 413 15.44 -29.66 10.47
C CYS A 413 15.39 -31.18 10.27
N ASN A 414 16.22 -31.93 11.01
CA ASN A 414 16.34 -33.39 10.88
C ASN A 414 15.08 -34.16 11.35
N ALA A 415 14.01 -33.44 11.70
CA ALA A 415 12.69 -33.98 12.00
C ALA A 415 11.91 -34.46 10.76
N ILE A 416 12.39 -34.14 9.54
CA ILE A 416 11.83 -34.53 8.24
C ILE A 416 12.91 -35.25 7.45
#